data_AF-A0A5K0WJI7-F1
#
_entry.id   AF-A0A5K0WJI7-F1
#
_cell.length_a   1.000
_cell.length_b   1.000
_cell.length_c   1.000
_cell.angle_alpha   90.00
_cell.angle_beta   90.00
_cell.angle_gamma   90.00
#
_symmetry.space_group_name_H-M   'P 1'
#
loop_
_entity.id
_entity.type
_entity.pdbx_description
1 polymer ?
#
loop_
_entity_poly.entity_id
_entity_poly.type
_entity_poly.pdbx_seq_one_letter_code
_entity_poly.pdbx_strand_id
1 'polypeptide(L)' 'MRYWCRKIVLATNIAESSITIDDVVYVIDCGKAKETSYDALNKLACLLPSWVSKASAHQ' A
#
# COMPACT_ATOMS: atom_id res chain seq x y z
N MET A 1 13.16 22.56 -15.97
CA MET A 1 12.39 21.53 -16.69
C MET A 1 13.31 20.36 -17.00
N ARG A 2 13.16 19.21 -16.31
CA ARG A 2 13.94 17.99 -16.62
C ARG A 2 13.12 17.17 -17.61
N TYR A 3 13.46 17.25 -18.89
CA TYR A 3 12.65 16.69 -19.97
C TYR A 3 12.69 15.15 -20.07
N TRP A 4 13.51 14.46 -19.26
CA TRP A 4 13.70 13.01 -19.38
C TRP A 4 13.97 12.33 -18.04
N CYS A 5 13.07 12.45 -17.07
CA CYS A 5 13.15 11.70 -15.82
C CYS A 5 11.88 10.87 -15.62
N ARG A 6 12.04 9.54 -15.55
CA ARG A 6 10.94 8.66 -15.15
C ARG A 6 10.74 8.80 -13.63
N LYS A 7 9.54 9.20 -13.23
CA LYS A 7 9.16 9.23 -11.82
C LYS A 7 8.91 7.82 -11.32
N ILE A 8 9.54 7.46 -10.21
CA ILE A 8 9.30 6.21 -9.47
C ILE A 8 8.88 6.62 -8.07
N VAL A 9 7.71 6.15 -7.63
CA VAL A 9 7.18 6.41 -6.30
C VAL A 9 7.11 5.07 -5.56
N LEU A 10 7.77 4.99 -4.41
CA LEU A 10 7.65 3.86 -3.49
C LEU A 10 6.71 4.28 -2.37
N ALA A 11 5.58 3.60 -2.25
CA ALA A 11 4.55 3.92 -1.27
C ALA A 11 4.08 2.67 -0.53
N THR A 12 3.49 2.88 0.64
CA THR A 12 2.66 1.87 1.32
C THR A 12 1.23 1.98 0.83
N ASN A 13 0.34 1.13 1.36
CA ASN A 13 -1.11 1.19 1.13
C ASN A 13 -1.77 2.55 1.48
N ILE A 14 -1.04 3.53 2.03
CA ILE A 14 -1.52 4.92 2.14
C ILE A 14 -1.84 5.52 0.75
N ALA A 15 -1.05 5.17 -0.28
CA ALA A 15 -1.30 5.67 -1.63
C ALA A 15 -2.54 5.05 -2.30
N GLU A 16 -3.10 3.98 -1.73
CA GLU A 16 -4.31 3.32 -2.24
C GLU A 16 -5.54 4.24 -2.12
N SER A 17 -5.67 4.95 -0.98
CA SER A 17 -6.88 5.71 -0.67
C SER A 17 -6.66 7.20 -0.40
N SER A 18 -5.43 7.62 -0.09
CA SER A 18 -5.18 8.93 0.51
C SER A 18 -4.43 9.90 -0.39
N ILE A 19 -3.92 9.45 -1.54
CA ILE A 19 -3.06 10.27 -2.43
C ILE A 19 -3.35 9.92 -3.88
N THR A 20 -3.57 10.94 -4.72
CA THR A 20 -3.63 10.82 -6.17
C THR A 20 -2.36 11.40 -6.79
N ILE A 21 -1.78 10.71 -7.78
CA ILE A 21 -0.59 11.17 -8.50
C ILE A 21 -0.91 11.15 -10.01
N ASP A 22 -1.20 12.32 -10.57
CA ASP A 22 -1.86 12.48 -11.88
C ASP A 22 -1.12 11.88 -13.09
N ASP A 23 0.20 11.75 -13.03
CA ASP A 23 1.08 11.27 -14.11
C ASP A 23 1.53 9.81 -13.92
N VAL A 24 0.93 9.07 -12.97
CA VAL A 24 1.16 7.64 -12.80
C VAL A 24 0.33 6.84 -13.82
N VAL A 25 1.03 6.01 -14.60
CA VAL A 25 0.42 5.17 -15.65
C VAL A 25 0.50 3.67 -15.29
N TYR A 26 1.42 3.30 -14.40
CA TYR A 26 1.63 1.92 -13.98
C TYR A 26 1.68 1.84 -12.46
N VAL A 27 0.97 0.86 -11.91
CA VAL A 27 0.98 0.52 -10.48
C VAL A 27 1.46 -0.92 -10.35
N ILE A 28 2.39 -1.15 -9.42
CA ILE A 28 2.84 -2.49 -9.03
C ILE A 28 2.45 -2.67 -7.57
N ASP A 29 1.46 -3.52 -7.32
CA ASP A 29 1.07 -3.94 -5.97
C ASP A 29 1.84 -5.22 -5.59
N CYS A 30 2.49 -5.21 -4.43
CA CYS A 30 3.19 -6.37 -3.87
C CYS A 30 2.24 -7.41 -3.25
N GLY A 31 0.95 -7.11 -3.13
CA GLY A 31 -0.08 -7.98 -2.59
C GLY A 31 -0.06 -8.14 -1.07
N LYS A 32 0.77 -7.34 -0.36
CA LYS A 32 0.85 -7.38 1.10
C LYS A 32 0.81 -5.99 1.70
N ALA A 33 0.06 -5.87 2.79
CA ALA A 33 0.00 -4.67 3.62
C ALA A 33 0.28 -5.04 5.07
N LYS A 34 0.70 -4.05 5.87
CA LYS A 34 0.74 -4.20 7.32
C LYS A 34 -0.64 -3.84 7.87
N GLU A 35 -1.31 -4.81 8.46
CA GLU A 35 -2.65 -4.63 9.03
C GLU A 35 -2.62 -4.85 10.53
N THR A 36 -3.53 -4.15 11.21
CA THR A 36 -3.70 -4.31 12.65
C THR A 36 -4.42 -5.63 12.91
N SER A 37 -3.81 -6.49 13.71
CA SER A 37 -4.36 -7.75 14.19
C SER A 37 -4.36 -7.76 15.72
N TYR A 38 -5.20 -8.60 16.32
CA TYR A 38 -5.28 -8.72 17.77
C TYR A 38 -4.84 -10.12 18.20
N ASP A 39 -3.78 -10.19 19.00
CA ASP A 39 -3.34 -11.41 19.66
C ASP A 39 -4.15 -11.61 20.94
N ALA A 40 -5.13 -12.51 20.89
CA ALA A 40 -6.02 -12.79 22.00
C ALA A 40 -5.31 -13.46 23.20
N LEU A 41 -4.21 -14.18 22.97
CA LEU A 41 -3.46 -14.87 24.04
C LEU A 41 -2.70 -13.84 24.88
N ASN A 42 -2.05 -12.90 24.21
CA ASN A 42 -1.24 -11.86 24.87
C ASN A 42 -2.04 -10.59 25.18
N LYS A 43 -3.27 -10.46 24.66
CA LYS A 43 -4.14 -9.27 24.76
C LYS A 43 -3.49 -8.01 24.20
N LEU A 44 -2.79 -8.14 23.08
CA LEU A 44 -2.05 -7.06 22.44
C LEU A 44 -2.52 -6.81 21.01
N ALA A 45 -2.51 -5.55 20.61
CA ALA A 45 -2.62 -5.18 19.21
C ALA A 45 -1.26 -5.32 18.54
N CYS A 46 -1.24 -5.95 17.37
CA CYS A 46 -0.06 -6.25 16.59
C CYS A 46 -0.22 -5.66 15.19
N LEU A 47 0.86 -5.18 14.60
CA LEU A 47 0.89 -4.73 13.21
C LEU A 47 1.72 -5.72 12.39
N LEU A 48 1.03 -6.59 11.63
CA LEU A 48 1.65 -7.72 10.95
C LEU A 48 1.44 -7.65 9.44
N PRO A 49 2.39 -8.14 8.62
CA PRO A 49 2.17 -8.29 7.19
C PRO A 49 1.08 -9.34 6.90
N SER A 50 0.02 -8.94 6.20
CA SER A 50 -1.06 -9.79 5.71
C SER A 50 -1.20 -9.67 4.20
N TRP A 51 -1.91 -10.62 3.59
CA TRP A 51 -2.28 -10.53 2.17
C TRP A 51 -3.41 -9.51 2.00
N VAL A 52 -3.28 -8.64 1.01
CA VAL A 52 -4.33 -7.64 0.72
C VAL A 52 -5.60 -8.31 0.21
N SER A 53 -6.73 -7.70 0.49
CA SER A 53 -8.02 -8.16 -0.04
C SER A 53 -8.12 -7.93 -1.54
N LYS A 54 -9.01 -8.67 -2.22
CA LYS A 54 -9.32 -8.41 -3.65
C LYS A 54 -9.87 -7.00 -3.89
N ALA A 55 -10.58 -6.44 -2.90
CA ALA A 55 -11.10 -5.09 -2.98
C ALA A 55 -9.97 -4.05 -2.92
N SER A 56 -9.01 -4.25 -2.03
CA SER A 56 -7.84 -3.38 -1.90
C SER A 56 -6.94 -3.40 -3.14
N ALA A 57 -6.75 -4.59 -3.72
CA ALA A 57 -6.00 -4.72 -4.97
C ALA A 57 -6.69 -4.07 -6.20
N HIS A 58 -7.93 -3.60 -6.06
CA HIS A 58 -8.73 -3.03 -7.14
C HIS A 58 -9.12 -1.55 -6.91
N GLN A 59 -8.69 -0.93 -5.81
CA GLN A 59 -8.85 0.52 -5.62
C GLN A 59 -8.02 1.31 -6.63
#